data_AF-A0A4Z0EH40-F1
#
_entry.id   AF-A0A4Z0EH40-F1
#
_cell.length_a   1.000
_cell.length_b   1.000
_cell.length_c   1.000
_cell.angle_alpha   90.00
_cell.angle_beta   90.00
_cell.angle_gamma   90.00
#
_symmetry.space_group_name_H-M   'P 1'
#
loop_
_entity.id
_entity.type
_entity.pdbx_description
1 polymer ?
#
loop_
_entity_poly.entity_id
_entity_poly.type
_entity_poly.pdbx_seq_one_letter_code
_entity_poly.pdbx_strand_id
1 'polypeptide(L)'
;MSILNTGPGPFPCLRRLACKYRSLADDLECISEGQHPDERKLRDAPLLLDWRVFIAPIPHLQGIVVGHPEIADGAMCRTSGLITFDPFAGYARTFSRFYRLGDRNA
;
A
#
# COMPACT_ATOMS: atom_id res chain seq x y z
N MET A 1 4.57 1.96 10.74
CA MET A 1 3.95 2.13 12.07
C MET A 1 4.94 1.70 13.10
N SER A 2 5.32 2.60 13.99
CA SER A 2 6.30 2.38 15.05
C SER A 2 5.77 1.31 16.00
N ILE A 3 6.44 0.17 16.02
CA ILE A 3 6.22 -0.87 17.02
C ILE A 3 7.16 -0.50 18.16
N LEU A 4 6.64 0.25 19.14
CA LEU A 4 7.31 0.36 20.43
C LEU A 4 7.29 -1.04 21.04
N ASN A 5 8.34 -1.81 20.75
CA ASN A 5 8.56 -3.10 21.39
C ASN A 5 9.07 -2.81 22.81
N THR A 6 8.16 -2.71 23.78
CA THR A 6 8.51 -2.44 25.18
C THR A 6 8.62 -3.77 25.93
N GLY A 7 9.84 -4.21 26.24
CA GLY A 7 10.12 -5.41 27.03
C GLY A 7 11.51 -6.01 26.78
N PRO A 8 11.95 -7.02 27.56
CA PRO A 8 13.15 -7.79 27.23
C PRO A 8 12.88 -8.65 25.99
N GLY A 9 13.79 -8.59 25.01
CA GLY A 9 13.69 -9.35 23.77
C GLY A 9 13.89 -10.88 23.95
N PRO A 10 13.79 -11.67 22.85
CA PRO A 10 13.73 -11.24 21.45
C PRO A 10 12.34 -10.79 20.97
N PHE A 11 12.27 -10.10 19.82
CA PHE A 11 11.03 -9.67 19.15
C PHE A 11 10.84 -10.34 17.78
N PRO A 12 10.40 -11.61 17.71
CA PRO A 12 10.27 -12.34 16.44
C PRO A 12 9.36 -11.66 15.39
N CYS A 13 8.38 -10.85 15.82
CA CYS A 13 7.51 -10.08 14.93
C CYS A 13 8.26 -9.09 14.02
N LEU A 14 9.45 -8.64 14.43
CA LEU A 14 10.30 -7.76 13.62
C LEU A 14 10.73 -8.41 12.30
N ARG A 15 10.78 -9.75 12.23
CA ARG A 15 11.10 -10.44 10.97
C ARG A 15 10.08 -10.13 9.88
N ARG A 16 8.79 -10.15 10.20
CA ARG A 16 7.71 -9.82 9.25
C ARG A 16 7.80 -8.35 8.83
N LEU A 17 8.17 -7.46 9.75
CA LEU A 17 8.35 -6.04 9.44
C LEU A 17 9.56 -5.82 8.50
N ALA A 18 10.69 -6.47 8.76
CA ALA A 18 11.88 -6.41 7.91
C ALA A 18 11.57 -6.90 6.48
N CYS A 19 10.80 -7.98 6.32
CA CYS A 19 10.36 -8.45 5.00
C CYS A 19 9.52 -7.39 4.26
N LYS A 20 8.63 -6.67 4.95
CA LYS A 20 7.86 -5.57 4.34
C LYS A 20 8.75 -4.43 3.87
N TYR A 21 9.74 -4.05 4.68
CA TYR A 21 10.69 -2.99 4.30
C TYR A 21 11.54 -3.37 3.10
N ARG A 22 12.03 -4.62 3.02
CA ARG A 22 12.77 -5.11 1.85
C ARG A 22 11.91 -5.07 0.59
N SER A 23 10.72 -5.66 0.64
CA SER A 23 9.79 -5.59 -0.49
C SER A 23 9.46 -4.15 -0.90
N LEU A 24 9.32 -3.23 0.05
CA LEU A 24 9.12 -1.83 -0.26
C LEU A 24 10.35 -1.21 -0.94
N ALA A 25 11.57 -1.48 -0.44
CA ALA A 25 12.79 -0.99 -1.06
C ALA A 25 12.94 -1.49 -2.50
N ASP A 26 12.78 -2.81 -2.72
CA ASP A 26 12.84 -3.42 -4.05
C ASP A 26 11.83 -2.77 -5.02
N ASP A 27 10.61 -2.50 -4.54
CA ASP A 27 9.58 -1.84 -5.35
C ASP A 27 9.97 -0.39 -5.71
N LEU A 28 10.56 0.35 -4.78
CA LEU A 28 10.97 1.73 -5.00
C LEU A 28 12.17 1.84 -5.94
N GLU A 29 13.12 0.91 -5.87
CA GLU A 29 14.24 0.81 -6.80
C GLU A 29 13.74 0.60 -8.23
N CYS A 30 12.89 -0.41 -8.47
CA CYS A 30 12.26 -0.63 -9.78
C CYS A 30 11.52 0.62 -10.30
N ILE A 31 10.67 1.23 -9.46
CA ILE A 31 9.91 2.42 -9.87
C ILE A 31 10.85 3.59 -10.20
N SER A 32 11.95 3.75 -9.46
CA SER A 32 12.94 4.80 -9.72
C SER A 32 13.65 4.67 -11.08
N GLU A 33 13.72 3.44 -11.61
CA GLU A 33 14.26 3.12 -12.93
C GLU A 33 13.19 3.17 -14.04
N GLY A 34 11.95 3.57 -13.73
CA GLY A 34 10.82 3.58 -14.65
C GLY A 34 10.18 2.20 -14.85
N GLN A 35 10.59 1.19 -14.08
CA GLN A 35 9.98 -0.14 -14.09
C GLN A 35 8.76 -0.13 -13.17
N HIS A 36 7.65 0.35 -13.70
CA HIS A 36 6.36 0.33 -13.03
C HIS A 36 5.87 -1.11 -12.76
N PRO A 37 5.03 -1.34 -11.72
CA PRO A 37 4.52 -2.66 -11.41
C PRO A 37 3.77 -3.25 -12.61
N ASP A 38 4.15 -4.46 -13.01
CA ASP A 38 3.54 -5.17 -14.12
C ASP A 38 2.07 -5.57 -13.81
N GLU A 39 1.35 -5.97 -14.86
CA GLU A 39 -0.04 -6.43 -14.73
C GLU A 39 -0.19 -7.58 -13.75
N ARG A 40 0.80 -8.46 -13.63
CA ARG A 40 0.75 -9.60 -12.70
C ARG A 40 0.77 -9.10 -11.25
N LYS A 41 1.65 -8.15 -10.93
CA LYS A 41 1.78 -7.55 -9.60
C LYS A 41 0.55 -6.74 -9.22
N LEU A 42 -0.10 -6.10 -10.19
CA LEU A 42 -1.34 -5.34 -9.97
C LEU A 42 -2.60 -6.21 -9.94
N ARG A 43 -2.64 -7.35 -10.64
CA ARG A 43 -3.80 -8.26 -10.68
C ARG A 43 -4.23 -8.71 -9.29
N ASP A 44 -3.26 -9.04 -8.45
CA ASP A 44 -3.50 -9.50 -7.07
C ASP A 44 -3.62 -8.33 -6.07
N ALA A 45 -3.44 -7.09 -6.53
CA ALA A 45 -3.56 -5.91 -5.69
C ALA A 45 -5.04 -5.52 -5.50
N PRO A 46 -5.43 -5.09 -4.28
CA PRO A 46 -6.78 -4.59 -4.03
C PRO A 46 -7.09 -3.38 -4.92
N LEU A 47 -8.32 -3.31 -5.42
CA LEU A 47 -8.84 -2.14 -6.12
C LEU A 47 -9.35 -1.14 -5.09
N LEU A 48 -8.96 0.13 -5.24
CA LEU A 48 -9.47 1.23 -4.45
C LEU A 48 -10.28 2.17 -5.36
N LEU A 49 -11.59 2.22 -5.16
CA LEU A 49 -12.54 3.08 -5.85
C LEU A 49 -12.76 4.37 -5.04
N ASP A 50 -13.22 5.44 -5.70
CA ASP A 50 -13.55 6.74 -5.10
C ASP A 50 -12.46 7.27 -4.15
N TRP A 51 -11.21 6.98 -4.51
CA TRP A 51 -10.09 7.19 -3.62
C TRP A 51 -9.71 8.67 -3.55
N ARG A 52 -9.29 9.10 -2.36
CA ARG A 52 -8.73 10.44 -2.11
C ARG A 52 -7.45 10.33 -1.30
N VAL A 53 -6.55 11.28 -1.51
CA VAL A 53 -5.33 11.43 -0.71
C VAL A 53 -5.68 12.24 0.54
N PHE A 54 -5.33 11.71 1.70
CA PHE A 54 -5.41 12.40 2.98
C PHE A 54 -4.02 12.50 3.60
N ILE A 55 -3.77 13.57 4.35
CA ILE A 55 -2.50 13.79 5.03
C ILE A 55 -2.79 13.93 6.53
N ALA A 56 -2.73 12.81 7.28
CA ALA A 56 -2.84 12.83 8.75
C ALA A 56 -2.51 11.47 9.41
N PRO A 57 -1.54 11.40 10.34
CA PRO A 57 -0.34 12.24 10.47
C PRO A 57 0.69 12.00 9.34
N ILE A 58 0.42 11.03 8.46
CA ILE A 58 1.21 10.71 7.26
C ILE A 58 0.27 10.67 6.05
N PRO A 59 0.77 10.89 4.82
CA PRO A 59 0.00 10.68 3.61
C PRO A 59 -0.57 9.26 3.56
N HIS A 60 -1.82 9.11 3.18
CA HIS A 60 -2.49 7.82 2.97
C HIS A 60 -3.65 8.00 1.99
N LEU A 61 -4.17 6.88 1.48
CA LEU A 61 -5.38 6.87 0.66
C LEU A 61 -6.57 6.44 1.51
N GLN A 62 -7.73 6.97 1.17
CA GLN A 62 -9.00 6.48 1.65
C GLN A 62 -9.98 6.35 0.47
N GLY A 63 -10.71 5.24 0.40
CA GLY A 63 -11.65 4.92 -0.66
C GLY A 63 -12.38 3.60 -0.40
N ILE A 64 -13.22 3.16 -1.35
CA ILE A 64 -13.94 1.89 -1.27
C ILE A 64 -13.06 0.77 -1.80
N VAL A 65 -12.83 -0.27 -1.01
CA VAL A 65 -11.91 -1.36 -1.39
C VAL A 65 -12.64 -2.60 -1.89
N VAL A 66 -12.04 -3.28 -2.88
CA VAL A 66 -12.46 -4.59 -3.39
C VAL A 66 -11.24 -5.49 -3.55
N GLY A 67 -11.37 -6.77 -3.18
CA GLY A 67 -10.31 -7.77 -3.25
C GLY A 67 -9.24 -7.62 -2.17
N HIS A 68 -9.55 -6.98 -1.04
CA HIS A 68 -8.59 -6.85 0.06
C HIS A 68 -8.58 -8.12 0.93
N PRO A 69 -7.41 -8.70 1.27
CA PRO A 69 -7.34 -9.97 1.98
C PRO A 69 -7.86 -9.94 3.43
N GLU A 70 -8.04 -8.75 4.00
CA GLU A 70 -8.43 -8.55 5.40
C GLU A 70 -9.64 -7.62 5.56
N ILE A 71 -10.15 -7.02 4.48
CA ILE A 71 -11.25 -6.03 4.52
C ILE A 71 -12.31 -6.49 3.53
N ALA A 72 -13.56 -6.53 3.96
CA ALA A 72 -14.67 -6.94 3.11
C ALA A 72 -14.84 -6.00 1.91
N ASP A 73 -15.27 -6.56 0.79
CA ASP A 73 -15.55 -5.80 -0.43
C ASP A 73 -16.64 -4.74 -0.20
N GLY A 74 -16.45 -3.56 -0.80
CA GLY A 74 -17.36 -2.44 -0.66
C GLY A 74 -17.17 -1.63 0.64
N ALA A 75 -16.29 -2.04 1.54
CA ALA A 75 -16.01 -1.29 2.75
C ALA A 75 -15.10 -0.07 2.50
N MET A 76 -15.29 0.96 3.31
CA MET A 76 -14.37 2.09 3.39
C MET A 76 -13.02 1.64 3.94
N CYS A 77 -11.96 1.82 3.16
CA CYS A 77 -10.60 1.45 3.52
C CYS A 77 -9.75 2.71 3.73
N ARG A 78 -9.02 2.76 4.85
CA ARG A 78 -7.91 3.68 5.06
C ARG A 78 -6.62 2.88 4.89
N THR A 79 -5.79 3.24 3.91
CA THR A 79 -4.56 2.50 3.65
C THR A 79 -3.49 2.76 4.73
N SER A 80 -2.47 1.92 4.77
CA SER A 80 -1.19 2.32 5.38
C SER A 80 -0.57 3.50 4.65
N GLY A 81 0.50 4.09 5.21
CA GLY A 81 1.17 5.26 4.64
C GLY A 81 1.43 5.14 3.14
N LEU A 82 0.98 6.13 2.38
CA LEU A 82 1.22 6.26 0.95
C LEU A 82 2.69 6.64 0.74
N ILE A 83 3.41 5.88 -0.08
CA ILE A 83 4.84 6.09 -0.36
C ILE A 83 5.02 6.75 -1.72
N THR A 84 4.40 6.19 -2.75
CA THR A 84 4.33 6.77 -4.09
C THR A 84 3.08 6.27 -4.79
N PHE A 85 2.66 6.96 -5.85
CA PHE A 85 1.54 6.59 -6.69
C PHE A 85 1.67 7.23 -8.05
N ASP A 86 1.09 6.56 -9.04
CA ASP A 86 0.91 7.08 -10.38
C ASP A 86 -0.57 6.92 -10.74
N PRO A 87 -1.37 7.99 -10.61
CA PRO A 87 -2.78 7.96 -10.99
C PRO A 87 -3.01 7.70 -12.48
N PHE A 88 -2.04 8.02 -13.35
CA PHE A 88 -2.16 7.79 -14.80
C PHE A 88 -1.88 6.32 -15.14
N ALA A 89 -0.90 5.71 -14.48
CA ALA A 89 -0.66 4.27 -14.57
C ALA A 89 -1.59 3.43 -13.68
N GLY A 90 -2.50 4.06 -12.93
CA GLY A 90 -3.57 3.39 -12.18
C GLY A 90 -3.11 2.60 -10.95
N TYR A 91 -2.03 3.00 -10.29
CA TYR A 91 -1.57 2.29 -9.07
C TYR A 91 -1.05 3.21 -7.96
N ALA A 92 -1.07 2.70 -6.74
CA ALA A 92 -0.39 3.28 -5.59
C ALA A 92 0.45 2.25 -4.87
N ARG A 93 1.66 2.63 -4.44
CA ARG A 93 2.47 1.86 -3.49
C ARG A 93 2.33 2.48 -2.10
N THR A 94 1.69 1.74 -1.20
CA THR A 94 1.64 2.07 0.23
C THR A 94 2.76 1.35 0.97
N PHE A 95 2.92 1.55 2.28
CA PHE A 95 3.87 0.77 3.07
C PHE A 95 3.62 -0.75 2.96
N SER A 96 2.35 -1.17 2.96
CA SER A 96 2.01 -2.60 3.10
C SER A 96 1.80 -3.35 1.79
N ARG A 97 1.36 -2.69 0.71
CA ARG A 97 1.10 -3.31 -0.60
C ARG A 97 0.88 -2.27 -1.70
N PHE A 98 0.83 -2.76 -2.93
CA PHE A 98 0.23 -2.05 -4.06
C PHE A 98 -1.30 -2.01 -3.94
N TYR A 99 -1.90 -0.97 -4.50
CA TYR A 99 -3.33 -0.84 -4.78
C TYR A 99 -3.49 -0.49 -6.25
N ARG A 100 -4.50 -1.06 -6.90
CA ARG A 100 -5.02 -0.53 -8.16
C ARG A 100 -5.91 0.66 -7.83
N LEU A 101 -5.71 1.75 -8.55
CA LEU A 101 -6.51 2.96 -8.42
C LEU A 101 -7.63 2.90 -9.44
N GLY A 102 -8.88 2.92 -8.97
CA GLY A 102 -10.03 3.09 -9.85
C GLY A 102 -9.99 4.44 -10.55
N ASP A 103 -10.58 4.49 -11.75
CA ASP A 103 -10.74 5.74 -12.48
C ASP A 103 -11.47 6.77 -11.62
N ARG A 104 -11.01 8.02 -11.67
CA ARG A 104 -11.64 9.13 -10.94
C ARG A 104 -12.96 9.61 -11.57
N ASN A 105 -13.61 8.80 -12.40
CA ASN A 105 -14.84 9.19 -13.11
C ASN A 105 -16.06 9.19 -12.18
N ALA A 106 -16.24 10.30 -11.47
CA ALA A 106 -17.48 11.06 -11.34
C ALA A 106 -17.15 12.52 -10.95
#